data_AF-A0A0E3NNA9-F1
#
_entry.id   AF-A0A0E3NNA9-F1
#
_cell.length_a   1.000
_cell.length_b   1.000
_cell.length_c   1.000
_cell.angle_alpha   90.00
_cell.angle_beta   90.00
_cell.angle_gamma   90.00
#
_symmetry.space_group_name_H-M   'P 1'
#
loop_
_entity.id
_entity.type
_entity.pdbx_description
1 polymer ?
#
loop_
_entity_poly.entity_id
_entity_poly.type
_entity_poly.pdbx_seq_one_letter_code
_entity_poly.pdbx_strand_id
1 'polypeptide(L)'
;MKKRGFEALKKSESGIAAAIAAALLLGIIVATMTTIQVHYVPVWKEDAEYAHMSDVWQDMTRFKSNVDILAAGAEMNPNSRITLNSPIQMGGADLPFIGDMKTGGTIAINNDISGMLIVVDDDMLGYDSNKTLDYTGSVSYCPTNTHYVDETYCYENGALIVARNGRSMMKLSPGIVLENGTGISSVNLSVRAVTLDGKRRVMASNSIEDIMLTSQNFINLYDSDDLFTNGNKTLKANVTSVDLTVYTENTEAWEEYFEDSVDESGIPLQEGTDYNITNDTYTVKFSLSPENKSINFKAYSTLIKIETEI
;
A
#
# COMPACT_ATOMS: atom_id res chain seq x y z
N MET A 1 -55.92 39.85 -69.88
CA MET A 1 -54.71 40.38 -69.20
C MET A 1 -54.75 40.02 -67.73
N LYS A 2 -53.56 39.72 -67.17
CA LYS A 2 -53.16 39.66 -65.75
C LYS A 2 -53.33 38.37 -64.94
N LYS A 3 -52.14 37.79 -64.70
CA LYS A 3 -51.57 37.36 -63.41
C LYS A 3 -52.06 36.04 -62.80
N ARG A 4 -51.49 34.93 -63.29
CA ARG A 4 -51.25 33.70 -62.51
C ARG A 4 -49.89 33.14 -62.91
N GLY A 5 -48.86 33.44 -62.13
CA GLY A 5 -47.51 32.97 -62.45
C GLY A 5 -46.45 33.21 -61.37
N PHE A 6 -46.77 33.89 -60.27
CA PHE A 6 -45.74 34.26 -59.28
C PHE A 6 -45.98 33.74 -57.85
N GLU A 7 -47.05 32.97 -57.59
CA GLU A 7 -47.29 32.45 -56.24
C GLU A 7 -46.65 31.08 -55.96
N ALA A 8 -46.22 30.35 -57.00
CA ALA A 8 -45.60 29.03 -56.84
C ALA A 8 -44.09 29.08 -56.55
N LEU A 9 -43.41 30.22 -56.79
CA LEU A 9 -41.96 30.35 -56.64
C LEU A 9 -41.51 30.82 -55.24
N LYS A 10 -42.38 31.53 -54.50
CA LYS A 10 -42.10 31.96 -53.10
C LYS A 10 -42.01 30.80 -52.10
N LYS A 11 -42.53 29.62 -52.47
CA LYS A 11 -42.51 28.41 -51.63
C LYS A 11 -41.18 27.64 -51.70
N SER A 12 -40.40 27.83 -52.78
CA SER A 12 -39.10 27.14 -52.95
C SER A 12 -37.97 27.84 -52.19
N GLU A 13 -37.90 29.18 -52.21
CA GLU A 13 -36.90 29.94 -51.46
C GLU A 13 -37.04 29.75 -49.94
N SER A 14 -38.28 29.68 -49.42
CA SER A 14 -38.54 29.40 -48.01
C SER A 14 -38.14 27.99 -47.59
N GLY A 15 -38.33 26.98 -48.46
CA GLY A 15 -37.91 25.61 -48.18
C GLY A 15 -36.40 25.44 -48.21
N ILE A 16 -35.73 26.08 -49.16
CA ILE A 16 -34.26 26.09 -49.28
C ILE A 16 -33.64 26.83 -48.08
N ALA A 17 -34.17 27.99 -47.68
CA ALA A 17 -33.70 28.73 -46.52
C ALA A 17 -33.88 27.93 -45.21
N ALA A 18 -35.00 27.24 -45.04
CA ALA A 18 -35.24 26.38 -43.88
C ALA A 18 -34.25 25.19 -43.83
N ALA A 19 -33.96 24.57 -44.97
CA ALA A 19 -32.98 23.49 -45.05
C ALA A 19 -31.56 23.97 -44.73
N ILE A 20 -31.15 25.14 -45.23
CA ILE A 20 -29.85 25.74 -44.92
C ILE A 20 -29.75 26.07 -43.43
N ALA A 21 -30.79 26.67 -42.84
CA ALA A 21 -30.83 26.97 -41.42
C ALA A 21 -30.73 25.70 -40.56
N ALA A 22 -31.43 24.63 -40.93
CA ALA A 22 -31.34 23.35 -40.24
C ALA A 22 -29.95 22.72 -40.36
N ALA A 23 -29.31 22.78 -41.53
CA ALA A 23 -27.95 22.28 -41.73
C ALA A 23 -26.92 23.07 -40.90
N LEU A 24 -27.04 24.39 -40.83
CA LEU A 24 -26.19 25.23 -39.98
C LEU A 24 -26.39 24.93 -38.50
N LEU A 25 -27.63 24.76 -38.05
CA LEU A 25 -27.94 24.44 -36.66
C LEU A 25 -27.39 23.05 -36.28
N LEU A 26 -27.54 22.06 -37.16
CA LEU A 26 -26.91 20.74 -36.98
C LEU A 26 -25.38 20.86 -36.93
N GLY A 27 -24.78 21.67 -37.81
CA GLY A 27 -23.34 21.93 -37.80
C GLY A 27 -22.85 22.53 -36.49
N ILE A 28 -23.60 23.48 -35.91
CA ILE A 28 -23.29 24.07 -34.61
C ILE A 28 -23.40 23.02 -33.49
N ILE A 29 -24.44 22.20 -33.49
CA ILE A 29 -24.61 21.12 -32.49
C ILE A 29 -23.44 20.14 -32.57
N VAL A 30 -23.10 19.68 -33.77
CA VAL A 30 -21.99 18.73 -33.98
C VAL A 30 -20.66 19.34 -33.57
N ALA A 31 -20.40 20.61 -33.94
CA ALA A 31 -19.17 21.31 -33.55
C ALA A 31 -19.07 21.47 -32.03
N THR A 32 -20.17 21.82 -31.37
CA THR A 32 -20.22 21.95 -29.90
C THR A 32 -19.97 20.60 -29.24
N MET A 33 -20.64 19.54 -29.69
CA MET A 33 -20.45 18.19 -29.16
C MET A 33 -19.03 17.68 -29.33
N THR A 34 -18.42 17.94 -30.50
CA THR A 34 -17.03 17.60 -30.78
C THR A 34 -16.08 18.35 -29.84
N THR A 35 -16.34 19.65 -29.61
CA THR A 35 -15.53 20.46 -28.69
C THR A 35 -15.61 19.91 -27.25
N ILE A 36 -16.81 19.53 -26.80
CA ILE A 36 -16.99 18.89 -25.48
C ILE A 36 -16.16 17.60 -25.40
N GLN A 37 -16.32 16.71 -26.38
CA GLN A 37 -15.64 15.41 -26.39
C GLN A 37 -14.11 15.52 -26.45
N VAL A 38 -13.57 16.49 -27.20
CA VAL A 38 -12.13 16.60 -27.43
C VAL A 38 -11.41 17.44 -26.36
N HIS A 39 -12.10 18.40 -25.73
CA HIS A 39 -11.43 19.33 -24.80
C HIS A 39 -11.87 19.20 -23.35
N TYR A 40 -13.14 18.85 -23.09
CA TYR A 40 -13.66 18.83 -21.72
C TYR A 40 -13.67 17.42 -21.12
N VAL A 41 -14.03 16.41 -21.92
CA VAL A 41 -14.08 15.01 -21.43
C VAL A 41 -12.75 14.51 -20.89
N PRO A 42 -11.59 14.75 -21.53
CA PRO A 42 -10.31 14.29 -20.98
C PRO A 42 -10.00 14.91 -19.61
N VAL A 43 -10.27 16.21 -19.44
CA VAL A 43 -10.04 16.92 -18.17
C VAL A 43 -10.97 16.37 -17.08
N TRP A 44 -12.25 16.19 -17.39
CA TRP A 44 -13.19 15.60 -16.43
C TRP A 44 -12.81 14.16 -16.07
N LYS A 45 -12.28 13.39 -17.03
CA LYS A 45 -11.80 12.04 -16.75
C LYS A 45 -10.57 12.02 -15.86
N GLU A 46 -9.61 12.90 -16.09
CA GLU A 46 -8.45 13.07 -15.21
C GLU A 46 -8.88 13.38 -13.76
N ASP A 47 -9.81 14.33 -13.58
CA ASP A 47 -10.36 14.67 -12.27
C ASP A 47 -11.09 13.49 -11.61
N ALA A 48 -11.84 12.70 -12.40
CA ALA A 48 -12.58 11.55 -11.91
C ALA A 48 -11.66 10.38 -11.52
N GLU A 49 -10.60 10.15 -12.30
CA GLU A 49 -9.56 9.15 -12.00
C GLU A 49 -8.73 9.57 -10.77
N TYR A 50 -8.40 10.84 -10.63
CA TYR A 50 -7.76 11.39 -9.42
C TYR A 50 -8.63 11.17 -8.17
N ALA A 51 -9.93 11.51 -8.25
CA ALA A 51 -10.85 11.30 -7.14
C ALA A 51 -10.97 9.82 -6.75
N HIS A 52 -11.05 8.93 -7.75
CA HIS A 52 -11.05 7.48 -7.52
C HIS A 52 -9.78 7.00 -6.82
N MET A 53 -8.60 7.51 -7.20
CA MET A 53 -7.35 7.16 -6.53
C MET A 53 -7.30 7.61 -5.06
N SER A 54 -8.00 8.70 -4.72
CA SER A 54 -8.16 9.12 -3.31
C SER A 54 -9.04 8.15 -2.51
N ASP A 55 -10.08 7.58 -3.12
CA ASP A 55 -10.94 6.58 -2.49
C ASP A 55 -10.15 5.28 -2.26
N VAL A 56 -9.40 4.83 -3.27
CA VAL A 56 -8.50 3.65 -3.16
C VAL A 56 -7.46 3.84 -2.05
N TRP A 57 -6.85 5.02 -1.95
CA TRP A 57 -5.90 5.33 -0.87
C TRP A 57 -6.55 5.17 0.51
N GLN A 58 -7.78 5.65 0.67
CA GLN A 58 -8.52 5.51 1.91
C GLN A 58 -8.82 4.03 2.22
N ASP A 59 -9.20 3.24 1.22
CA ASP A 59 -9.48 1.81 1.40
C ASP A 59 -8.21 1.01 1.75
N MET A 60 -7.08 1.29 1.11
CA MET A 60 -5.79 0.67 1.46
C MET A 60 -5.28 1.09 2.84
N THR A 61 -5.53 2.34 3.25
CA THR A 61 -5.26 2.81 4.61
C THR A 61 -6.13 2.08 5.64
N ARG A 62 -7.42 1.85 5.33
CA ARG A 62 -8.32 1.05 6.18
C ARG A 62 -7.87 -0.40 6.25
N PHE A 63 -7.47 -0.99 5.13
CA PHE A 63 -6.90 -2.34 5.09
C PHE A 63 -5.70 -2.46 6.04
N LYS A 64 -4.73 -1.53 5.94
CA LYS A 64 -3.59 -1.46 6.86
C LYS A 64 -4.03 -1.35 8.32
N SER A 65 -4.94 -0.43 8.61
CA SER A 65 -5.47 -0.25 9.98
C SER A 65 -6.12 -1.52 10.52
N ASN A 66 -6.91 -2.23 9.70
CA ASN A 66 -7.51 -3.50 10.08
C ASN A 66 -6.45 -4.56 10.40
N VAL A 67 -5.38 -4.63 9.62
CA VAL A 67 -4.24 -5.50 9.91
C VAL A 67 -3.58 -5.15 11.25
N ASP A 68 -3.32 -3.87 11.51
CA ASP A 68 -2.72 -3.42 12.78
C ASP A 68 -3.62 -3.74 13.99
N ILE A 69 -4.94 -3.53 13.85
CA ILE A 69 -5.93 -3.87 14.88
C ILE A 69 -5.93 -5.37 15.17
N LEU A 70 -5.88 -6.21 14.13
CA LEU A 70 -5.84 -7.65 14.28
C LEU A 70 -4.53 -8.11 14.94
N ALA A 71 -3.40 -7.50 14.60
CA ALA A 71 -2.11 -7.77 15.23
C ALA A 71 -2.11 -7.41 16.72
N ALA A 72 -2.57 -6.21 17.07
CA ALA A 72 -2.70 -5.79 18.47
C ALA A 72 -3.71 -6.68 19.24
N GLY A 73 -4.83 -7.02 18.62
CA GLY A 73 -5.83 -7.90 19.22
C GLY A 73 -5.29 -9.31 19.48
N ALA A 74 -4.51 -9.86 18.54
CA ALA A 74 -3.88 -11.17 18.68
C ALA A 74 -2.81 -11.18 19.78
N GLU A 75 -2.06 -10.10 19.96
CA GLU A 75 -1.13 -9.94 21.09
C GLU A 75 -1.87 -9.92 22.43
N MET A 76 -2.94 -9.14 22.54
CA MET A 76 -3.70 -9.01 23.78
C MET A 76 -4.40 -10.31 24.18
N ASN A 77 -4.91 -11.07 23.22
CA ASN A 77 -5.54 -12.35 23.46
C ASN A 77 -5.29 -13.33 22.29
N PRO A 78 -4.19 -14.11 22.35
CA PRO A 78 -3.81 -15.05 21.28
C PRO A 78 -4.85 -16.15 20.99
N ASN A 79 -5.76 -16.41 21.93
CA ASN A 79 -6.82 -17.40 21.77
C ASN A 79 -8.09 -16.85 21.11
N SER A 80 -8.17 -15.53 20.91
CA SER A 80 -9.31 -14.89 20.27
C SER A 80 -9.11 -14.81 18.76
N ARG A 81 -10.15 -15.19 18.01
CA ARG A 81 -10.20 -15.03 16.56
C ARG A 81 -11.10 -13.83 16.26
N ILE A 82 -10.52 -12.83 15.63
CA ILE A 82 -11.22 -11.62 15.19
C ILE A 82 -11.18 -11.63 13.67
N THR A 83 -12.32 -11.33 13.05
CA THR A 83 -12.46 -11.23 11.59
C THR A 83 -12.90 -9.82 11.24
N LEU A 84 -12.22 -9.20 10.28
CA LEU A 84 -12.53 -7.89 9.74
C LEU A 84 -12.62 -7.97 8.21
N ASN A 85 -13.54 -7.21 7.64
CA ASN A 85 -13.72 -7.08 6.19
C ASN A 85 -13.11 -5.75 5.75
N SER A 86 -12.40 -5.79 4.63
CA SER A 86 -11.69 -4.66 4.04
C SER A 86 -12.11 -4.53 2.58
N PRO A 87 -13.23 -3.82 2.31
CA PRO A 87 -13.65 -3.56 0.95
C PRO A 87 -12.66 -2.63 0.27
N ILE A 88 -12.31 -2.94 -0.98
CA ILE A 88 -11.45 -2.13 -1.82
C ILE A 88 -12.24 -1.76 -3.06
N GLN A 89 -12.47 -0.46 -3.26
CA GLN A 89 -13.13 0.06 -4.44
C GLN A 89 -12.18 0.00 -5.64
N MET A 90 -12.29 -1.05 -6.45
CA MET A 90 -11.43 -1.24 -7.61
C MET A 90 -11.90 -0.47 -8.85
N GLY A 91 -13.18 -0.12 -8.91
CA GLY A 91 -13.73 0.69 -9.99
C GLY A 91 -14.30 2.04 -9.58
N GLY A 92 -14.16 2.99 -10.49
CA GLY A 92 -14.62 4.37 -10.30
C GLY A 92 -14.41 5.23 -11.53
N ALA A 93 -14.11 6.52 -11.31
CA ALA A 93 -13.94 7.53 -12.34
C ALA A 93 -15.14 7.70 -13.30
N ASP A 94 -16.36 7.54 -12.79
CA ASP A 94 -17.58 7.69 -13.57
C ASP A 94 -17.90 9.15 -13.92
N LEU A 95 -18.24 9.39 -15.18
CA LEU A 95 -18.72 10.70 -15.63
C LEU A 95 -20.22 10.66 -15.89
N PRO A 96 -21.01 11.58 -15.31
CA PRO A 96 -22.41 11.68 -15.66
C PRO A 96 -22.58 12.11 -17.12
N PHE A 97 -23.54 11.51 -17.82
CA PHE A 97 -23.96 11.83 -19.21
C PHE A 97 -23.00 11.45 -20.35
N ILE A 98 -21.79 10.96 -20.05
CA ILE A 98 -20.85 10.36 -21.00
C ILE A 98 -20.77 8.90 -20.57
N GLY A 99 -21.21 7.96 -21.42
CA GLY A 99 -21.59 6.59 -21.04
C GLY A 99 -20.63 5.85 -20.11
N ASP A 100 -21.12 4.75 -19.51
CA ASP A 100 -20.44 3.94 -18.48
C ASP A 100 -18.98 3.58 -18.85
N MET A 101 -18.06 4.47 -18.51
CA MET A 101 -16.62 4.32 -18.70
C MET A 101 -15.96 4.26 -17.32
N LYS A 102 -16.43 3.35 -16.47
CA LYS A 102 -15.76 3.04 -15.20
C LYS A 102 -14.32 2.66 -15.50
N THR A 103 -13.36 3.34 -14.88
CA THR A 103 -12.01 2.78 -14.80
C THR A 103 -12.03 1.66 -13.77
N GLY A 104 -11.21 0.64 -14.01
CA GLY A 104 -11.06 -0.48 -13.10
C GLY A 104 -9.67 -0.48 -12.50
N GLY A 105 -9.31 -1.65 -11.99
CA GLY A 105 -7.95 -1.92 -11.56
C GLY A 105 -7.71 -3.40 -11.44
N THR A 106 -6.49 -3.72 -11.03
CA THR A 106 -6.07 -5.07 -10.68
C THR A 106 -5.62 -5.07 -9.23
N ILE A 107 -6.09 -6.04 -8.46
CA ILE A 107 -5.59 -6.31 -7.12
C ILE A 107 -4.81 -7.62 -7.14
N ALA A 108 -3.64 -7.63 -6.55
CA ALA A 108 -2.81 -8.81 -6.38
C ALA A 108 -2.65 -9.10 -4.89
N ILE A 109 -2.88 -10.34 -4.51
CA ILE A 109 -2.70 -10.85 -3.15
C ILE A 109 -1.59 -11.89 -3.20
N ASN A 110 -0.62 -11.74 -2.31
CA ASN A 110 0.51 -12.63 -2.15
C ASN A 110 1.23 -12.92 -3.47
N ASN A 111 1.42 -11.87 -4.28
CA ASN A 111 1.96 -11.97 -5.63
C ASN A 111 3.35 -11.33 -5.78
N ASP A 112 3.66 -10.40 -4.88
CA ASP A 112 4.86 -9.57 -4.94
C ASP A 112 5.88 -10.05 -3.91
N ILE A 113 7.15 -9.65 -4.06
CA ILE A 113 8.22 -10.04 -3.13
C ILE A 113 7.96 -9.38 -1.77
N SER A 114 7.71 -10.19 -0.75
CA SER A 114 7.62 -9.72 0.63
C SER A 114 8.13 -10.77 1.60
N GLY A 115 8.93 -10.34 2.56
CA GLY A 115 9.54 -11.19 3.57
C GLY A 115 10.41 -10.37 4.51
N MET A 116 10.73 -10.95 5.66
CA MET A 116 11.63 -10.35 6.64
C MET A 116 12.55 -11.41 7.23
N LEU A 117 13.81 -11.06 7.45
CA LEU A 117 14.78 -11.88 8.16
C LEU A 117 15.33 -11.07 9.32
N ILE A 118 15.19 -11.62 10.52
CA ILE A 118 15.71 -11.10 11.76
C ILE A 118 16.80 -12.05 12.23
N VAL A 119 18.03 -11.55 12.33
CA VAL A 119 19.15 -12.26 12.94
C VAL A 119 19.61 -11.50 14.17
N VAL A 120 19.68 -12.18 15.30
CA VAL A 120 20.11 -11.60 16.59
C VAL A 120 21.35 -12.32 17.04
N ASP A 121 22.41 -11.57 17.30
CA ASP A 121 23.60 -12.09 17.96
C ASP A 121 23.56 -11.68 19.43
N ASP A 122 23.53 -12.68 20.31
CA ASP A 122 23.60 -12.50 21.76
C ASP A 122 24.73 -13.35 22.38
N ASP A 123 24.96 -13.16 23.67
CA ASP A 123 25.95 -13.92 24.44
C ASP A 123 25.54 -15.37 24.77
N MET A 124 24.45 -15.86 24.18
CA MET A 124 23.90 -17.20 24.38
C MET A 124 23.93 -18.05 23.10
N LEU A 125 22.81 -18.14 22.37
CA LEU A 125 22.65 -18.99 21.19
C LEU A 125 22.33 -18.18 19.92
N GLY A 126 22.04 -16.89 20.06
CA GLY A 126 21.48 -16.06 19.00
C GLY A 126 20.07 -16.51 18.58
N TYR A 127 19.55 -15.82 17.57
CA TYR A 127 18.24 -16.12 16.98
C TYR A 127 18.24 -15.83 15.48
N ASP A 128 17.48 -16.63 14.72
CA ASP A 128 17.28 -16.48 13.28
C ASP A 128 15.81 -16.78 12.92
N SER A 129 15.12 -15.81 12.31
CA SER A 129 13.71 -15.91 11.93
C SER A 129 13.44 -16.53 10.56
N ASN A 130 14.46 -17.00 9.83
CA ASN A 130 14.37 -17.43 8.43
C ASN A 130 13.19 -18.38 8.13
N LYS A 131 12.83 -19.26 9.06
CA LYS A 131 11.70 -20.20 8.86
C LYS A 131 10.31 -19.65 9.19
N THR A 132 10.23 -18.46 9.77
CA THR A 132 9.00 -17.89 10.32
C THR A 132 8.54 -16.64 9.57
N LEU A 133 9.48 -15.91 8.96
CA LEU A 133 9.23 -14.65 8.26
C LEU A 133 9.75 -14.66 6.82
N ASP A 134 10.11 -15.82 6.25
CA ASP A 134 10.55 -15.97 4.85
C ASP A 134 9.57 -15.34 3.85
N TYR A 135 8.28 -15.41 4.16
CA TYR A 135 7.24 -14.77 3.39
C TYR A 135 6.16 -14.16 4.27
N THR A 136 6.05 -12.83 4.26
CA THR A 136 5.10 -12.06 5.08
C THR A 136 3.80 -11.75 4.35
N GLY A 137 3.74 -11.98 3.04
CA GLY A 137 2.58 -11.68 2.21
C GLY A 137 2.43 -10.21 1.83
N SER A 138 1.62 -9.96 0.80
CA SER A 138 1.51 -8.65 0.14
C SER A 138 0.10 -8.45 -0.42
N VAL A 139 -0.35 -7.21 -0.49
CA VAL A 139 -1.57 -6.81 -1.20
C VAL A 139 -1.28 -5.55 -1.99
N SER A 140 -1.38 -5.60 -3.32
CA SER A 140 -1.14 -4.47 -4.20
C SER A 140 -2.35 -4.15 -5.07
N TYR A 141 -2.61 -2.86 -5.26
CA TYR A 141 -3.62 -2.35 -6.21
C TYR A 141 -2.95 -1.53 -7.30
N CYS A 142 -3.21 -1.90 -8.55
CA CYS A 142 -2.79 -1.18 -9.75
C CYS A 142 -4.03 -0.67 -10.50
N PRO A 143 -4.23 0.65 -10.65
CA PRO A 143 -5.33 1.18 -11.45
C PRO A 143 -5.13 0.89 -12.95
N THR A 144 -6.20 1.01 -13.72
CA THR A 144 -6.13 1.06 -15.20
C THR A 144 -6.54 2.45 -15.69
N ASN A 145 -5.87 3.49 -15.16
CA ASN A 145 -6.15 4.88 -15.50
C ASN A 145 -5.72 5.19 -16.94
N THR A 146 -6.42 6.12 -17.58
CA THR A 146 -6.16 6.51 -18.97
C THR A 146 -5.79 7.99 -19.12
N HIS A 147 -6.11 8.80 -18.11
CA HIS A 147 -5.94 10.25 -18.11
C HIS A 147 -5.16 10.76 -16.89
N TYR A 148 -5.24 10.09 -15.75
CA TYR A 148 -4.46 10.32 -14.54
C TYR A 148 -3.25 9.37 -14.48
N VAL A 149 -2.32 9.63 -13.56
CA VAL A 149 -1.14 8.79 -13.38
C VAL A 149 -1.50 7.43 -12.76
N ASP A 150 -0.77 6.40 -13.18
CA ASP A 150 -0.78 5.10 -12.53
C ASP A 150 0.14 5.14 -11.30
N GLU A 151 -0.49 5.12 -10.13
CA GLU A 151 0.16 4.94 -8.83
C GLU A 151 -0.26 3.58 -8.27
N THR A 152 0.71 2.78 -7.88
CA THR A 152 0.45 1.46 -7.28
C THR A 152 0.50 1.59 -5.76
N TYR A 153 -0.56 1.13 -5.09
CA TYR A 153 -0.59 1.03 -3.63
C TYR A 153 -0.21 -0.38 -3.20
N CYS A 154 0.85 -0.53 -2.41
CA CYS A 154 1.35 -1.83 -1.96
C CYS A 154 1.37 -1.90 -0.44
N TYR A 155 0.61 -2.83 0.13
CA TYR A 155 0.84 -3.30 1.49
C TYR A 155 1.84 -4.46 1.45
N GLU A 156 2.94 -4.34 2.20
CA GLU A 156 3.98 -5.36 2.32
C GLU A 156 4.74 -5.23 3.63
N ASN A 157 5.15 -6.33 4.26
CA ASN A 157 5.98 -6.33 5.48
C ASN A 157 5.44 -5.42 6.61
N GLY A 158 4.13 -5.20 6.67
CA GLY A 158 3.51 -4.29 7.62
C GLY A 158 3.57 -2.81 7.23
N ALA A 159 4.13 -2.40 6.09
CA ALA A 159 4.09 -1.03 5.59
C ALA A 159 2.99 -0.85 4.53
N LEU A 160 2.54 0.39 4.32
CA LEU A 160 1.77 0.78 3.14
C LEU A 160 2.60 1.77 2.32
N ILE A 161 2.90 1.39 1.08
CA ILE A 161 3.81 2.08 0.17
C ILE A 161 3.05 2.52 -1.08
N VAL A 162 3.43 3.67 -1.61
CA VAL A 162 2.98 4.16 -2.92
C VAL A 162 4.16 4.12 -3.88
N ALA A 163 4.01 3.41 -4.99
CA ALA A 163 4.99 3.33 -6.06
C ALA A 163 4.50 4.04 -7.32
N ARG A 164 5.36 4.86 -7.92
CA ARG A 164 5.07 5.64 -9.14
C ARG A 164 6.33 5.82 -9.97
N ASN A 165 6.27 5.48 -11.25
CA ASN A 165 7.36 5.69 -12.21
C ASN A 165 8.72 5.17 -11.73
N GLY A 166 8.73 4.01 -11.07
CA GLY A 166 9.95 3.39 -10.54
C GLY A 166 10.50 4.02 -9.25
N ARG A 167 9.78 4.97 -8.63
CA ARG A 167 10.07 5.50 -7.30
C ARG A 167 9.05 4.99 -6.31
N SER A 168 9.45 4.75 -5.07
CA SER A 168 8.56 4.29 -4.01
C SER A 168 8.66 5.19 -2.78
N MET A 169 7.54 5.44 -2.12
CA MET A 169 7.48 6.20 -0.87
C MET A 169 6.61 5.48 0.15
N MET A 170 7.11 5.30 1.36
CA MET A 170 6.32 4.77 2.47
C MET A 170 5.32 5.84 2.95
N LYS A 171 4.06 5.46 3.06
CA LYS A 171 2.99 6.36 3.55
C LYS A 171 2.49 6.01 4.93
N LEU A 172 2.46 4.72 5.27
CA LEU A 172 2.20 4.25 6.63
C LEU A 172 3.30 3.28 7.05
N SER A 173 3.91 3.58 8.20
CA SER A 173 5.04 2.85 8.73
C SER A 173 4.69 1.42 9.15
N PRO A 174 5.67 0.50 9.11
CA PRO A 174 5.54 -0.82 9.69
C PRO A 174 5.53 -0.78 11.21
N GLY A 175 5.23 -1.92 11.82
CA GLY A 175 5.35 -2.13 13.27
C GLY A 175 6.80 -2.27 13.74
N ILE A 176 7.73 -1.51 13.15
CA ILE A 176 9.14 -1.45 13.58
C ILE A 176 9.33 -0.14 14.30
N VAL A 177 9.95 -0.16 15.48
CA VAL A 177 10.18 1.04 16.28
C VAL A 177 11.58 0.99 16.86
N LEU A 178 12.36 2.02 16.55
CA LEU A 178 13.66 2.31 17.14
C LEU A 178 13.50 3.52 18.06
N GLU A 179 13.80 3.37 19.34
CA GLU A 179 13.62 4.43 20.32
C GLU A 179 14.76 4.42 21.36
N ASN A 180 14.98 5.57 21.98
CA ASN A 180 15.92 5.68 23.09
C ASN A 180 15.44 4.82 24.27
N GLY A 181 16.30 3.91 24.74
CA GLY A 181 15.95 3.02 25.83
C GLY A 181 15.88 3.73 27.18
N THR A 182 15.24 3.07 28.15
CA THR A 182 15.00 3.63 29.49
C THR A 182 16.21 3.55 30.44
N GLY A 183 17.33 2.97 30.00
CA GLY A 183 18.57 2.77 30.77
C GLY A 183 19.72 3.72 30.40
N ILE A 184 20.86 3.54 31.06
CA ILE A 184 22.10 4.26 30.72
C ILE A 184 22.63 3.66 29.41
N SER A 185 22.62 4.45 28.32
CA SER A 185 23.16 4.05 27.01
C SER A 185 22.51 2.77 26.47
N SER A 186 21.19 2.74 26.38
CA SER A 186 20.44 1.59 25.81
C SER A 186 19.64 2.00 24.59
N VAL A 187 19.55 1.11 23.61
CA VAL A 187 18.73 1.27 22.40
C VAL A 187 17.58 0.26 22.48
N ASN A 188 16.34 0.71 22.32
CA ASN A 188 15.20 -0.18 22.20
C ASN A 188 14.88 -0.36 20.71
N LEU A 189 14.81 -1.61 20.26
CA LEU A 189 14.35 -1.97 18.93
C LEU A 189 13.22 -2.99 19.08
N SER A 190 12.04 -2.67 18.54
CA SER A 190 10.91 -3.59 18.53
C SER A 190 10.42 -3.83 17.12
N VAL A 191 10.10 -5.09 16.81
CA VAL A 191 9.58 -5.52 15.52
C VAL A 191 8.29 -6.30 15.73
N ARG A 192 7.21 -5.79 15.14
CA ARG A 192 5.88 -6.42 15.12
C ARG A 192 5.58 -6.82 13.68
N ALA A 193 6.10 -7.98 13.29
CA ALA A 193 5.90 -8.52 11.96
C ALA A 193 4.47 -9.06 11.79
N VAL A 194 3.95 -8.93 10.58
CA VAL A 194 2.66 -9.51 10.19
C VAL A 194 2.89 -10.44 9.00
N THR A 195 2.28 -11.62 9.06
CA THR A 195 2.25 -12.59 7.97
C THR A 195 0.82 -12.78 7.48
N LEU A 196 0.58 -12.46 6.21
CA LEU A 196 -0.69 -12.69 5.51
C LEU A 196 -0.71 -14.11 4.90
N ASP A 197 -1.36 -15.04 5.59
CA ASP A 197 -1.54 -16.41 5.13
C ASP A 197 -2.75 -16.53 4.20
N GLY A 198 -2.48 -16.74 2.92
CA GLY A 198 -3.52 -16.89 1.91
C GLY A 198 -2.95 -17.26 0.54
N LYS A 199 -3.84 -17.69 -0.35
CA LYS A 199 -3.43 -18.10 -1.70
C LYS A 199 -3.04 -16.88 -2.53
N ARG A 200 -1.98 -17.04 -3.33
CA ARG A 200 -1.64 -16.10 -4.41
C ARG A 200 -2.82 -15.95 -5.36
N ARG A 201 -3.29 -14.71 -5.56
CA ARG A 201 -4.41 -14.38 -6.43
C ARG A 201 -4.18 -13.04 -7.11
N VAL A 202 -4.64 -12.92 -8.35
CA VAL A 202 -4.71 -11.66 -9.08
C VAL A 202 -6.12 -11.54 -9.63
N MET A 203 -6.76 -10.41 -9.41
CA MET A 203 -8.13 -10.16 -9.84
C MET A 203 -8.21 -8.80 -10.51
N ALA A 204 -8.90 -8.73 -11.64
CA ALA A 204 -9.23 -7.48 -12.29
C ALA A 204 -10.72 -7.21 -12.09
N SER A 205 -11.07 -6.01 -11.66
CA SER A 205 -12.44 -5.63 -11.36
C SER A 205 -12.67 -4.14 -11.63
N ASN A 206 -13.92 -3.79 -11.84
CA ASN A 206 -14.41 -2.41 -11.89
C ASN A 206 -15.56 -2.19 -10.87
N SER A 207 -15.64 -3.05 -9.86
CA SER A 207 -16.54 -2.95 -8.72
C SER A 207 -15.77 -2.88 -7.40
N ILE A 208 -16.46 -3.15 -6.30
CA ILE A 208 -15.85 -3.29 -4.98
C ILE A 208 -15.52 -4.77 -4.79
N GLU A 209 -14.30 -5.06 -4.36
CA GLU A 209 -13.86 -6.40 -3.95
C GLU A 209 -13.63 -6.42 -2.44
N ASP A 210 -14.13 -7.43 -1.74
CA ASP A 210 -13.98 -7.53 -0.30
C ASP A 210 -12.86 -8.52 0.08
N ILE A 211 -11.97 -8.06 0.97
CA ILE A 211 -10.91 -8.88 1.55
C ILE A 211 -11.26 -9.15 3.01
N MET A 212 -11.44 -10.42 3.33
CA MET A 212 -11.64 -10.89 4.69
C MET A 212 -10.29 -11.20 5.34
N LEU A 213 -10.05 -10.58 6.49
CA LEU A 213 -8.86 -10.77 7.32
C LEU A 213 -9.27 -11.44 8.63
N THR A 214 -8.62 -12.52 9.01
CA THR A 214 -8.90 -13.24 10.26
C THR A 214 -7.63 -13.47 11.07
N SER A 215 -7.56 -12.98 12.31
CA SER A 215 -6.44 -13.29 13.21
C SER A 215 -6.38 -14.80 13.50
N GLN A 216 -5.17 -15.37 13.41
CA GLN A 216 -4.96 -16.80 13.65
C GLN A 216 -4.07 -17.06 14.84
N ASN A 217 -2.90 -16.43 14.88
CA ASN A 217 -1.88 -16.73 15.88
C ASN A 217 -1.01 -15.51 16.17
N PHE A 218 -0.44 -15.49 17.37
CA PHE A 218 0.57 -14.54 17.80
C PHE A 218 1.76 -15.30 18.38
N ILE A 219 2.96 -15.00 17.88
CA ILE A 219 4.19 -15.71 18.20
C ILE A 219 5.19 -14.70 18.76
N ASN A 220 5.70 -14.96 19.97
CA ASN A 220 6.91 -14.30 20.46
C ASN A 220 8.11 -14.95 19.77
N LEU A 221 8.79 -14.19 18.90
CA LEU A 221 9.94 -14.65 18.15
C LEU A 221 11.21 -14.54 19.00
N TYR A 222 11.38 -13.40 19.66
CA TYR A 222 12.51 -13.11 20.52
C TYR A 222 12.12 -12.01 21.52
N ASP A 223 12.47 -12.17 22.79
CA ASP A 223 12.39 -11.11 23.78
C ASP A 223 13.67 -11.10 24.61
N SER A 224 14.44 -10.02 24.50
CA SER A 224 15.69 -9.88 25.26
C SER A 224 15.47 -9.87 26.77
N ASP A 225 14.25 -9.57 27.25
CA ASP A 225 13.87 -9.62 28.67
C ASP A 225 13.57 -11.04 29.19
N ASP A 226 13.51 -12.05 28.31
CA ASP A 226 13.25 -13.42 28.72
C ASP A 226 14.38 -13.96 29.61
N LEU A 227 13.96 -14.61 30.70
CA LEU A 227 14.87 -15.16 31.70
C LEU A 227 15.07 -16.66 31.48
N PHE A 228 16.31 -17.06 31.29
CA PHE A 228 16.71 -18.45 31.14
C PHE A 228 17.26 -19.00 32.45
N THR A 229 16.77 -20.16 32.87
CA THR A 229 17.29 -20.86 34.05
C THR A 229 18.22 -21.99 33.62
N ASN A 230 19.50 -21.88 33.95
CA ASN A 230 20.48 -22.95 33.76
C ASN A 230 20.99 -23.41 35.13
N GLY A 231 20.47 -24.54 35.60
CA GLY A 231 20.70 -25.03 36.97
C GLY A 231 20.14 -24.05 38.01
N ASN A 232 21.03 -23.47 38.84
CA ASN A 232 20.65 -22.53 39.90
C ASN A 232 20.86 -21.05 39.51
N LYS A 233 21.17 -20.75 38.24
CA LYS A 233 21.38 -19.39 37.75
C LYS A 233 20.25 -18.98 36.82
N THR A 234 19.68 -17.81 37.09
CA THR A 234 18.77 -17.11 36.18
C THR A 234 19.60 -16.07 35.43
N LEU A 235 19.60 -16.16 34.09
CA LEU A 235 20.37 -15.29 33.20
C LEU A 235 19.41 -14.61 32.22
N LYS A 236 19.83 -13.44 31.73
CA LYS A 236 19.17 -12.67 30.66
C LYS A 236 20.16 -12.55 29.51
N ALA A 237 19.69 -12.69 28.27
CA ALA A 237 20.55 -12.54 27.09
C ALA A 237 21.04 -11.09 26.95
N ASN A 238 22.31 -10.92 26.60
CA ASN A 238 22.88 -9.63 26.23
C ASN A 238 23.02 -9.55 24.72
N VAL A 239 22.13 -8.80 24.08
CA VAL A 239 22.12 -8.62 22.62
C VAL A 239 23.25 -7.69 22.19
N THR A 240 24.06 -8.17 21.24
CA THR A 240 25.24 -7.46 20.70
C THR A 240 24.97 -6.84 19.33
N SER A 241 24.22 -7.53 18.47
CA SER A 241 23.78 -7.00 17.17
C SER A 241 22.42 -7.55 16.78
N VAL A 242 21.69 -6.75 15.99
CA VAL A 242 20.44 -7.15 15.33
C VAL A 242 20.52 -6.75 13.87
N ASP A 243 20.34 -7.74 12.99
CA ASP A 243 20.22 -7.55 11.55
C ASP A 243 18.76 -7.74 11.13
N LEU A 244 18.16 -6.70 10.55
CA LEU A 244 16.84 -6.73 9.94
C LEU A 244 17.01 -6.65 8.42
N THR A 245 16.66 -7.71 7.71
CA THR A 245 16.62 -7.72 6.24
C THR A 245 15.17 -7.77 5.78
N VAL A 246 14.77 -6.82 4.95
CA VAL A 246 13.44 -6.76 4.33
C VAL A 246 13.57 -7.16 2.87
N TYR A 247 12.76 -8.12 2.43
CA TYR A 247 12.63 -8.50 1.03
C TYR A 247 11.47 -7.72 0.41
N THR A 248 11.74 -6.95 -0.63
CA THR A 248 10.82 -5.96 -1.20
C THR A 248 11.27 -5.51 -2.60
N GLU A 249 10.33 -5.13 -3.47
CA GLU A 249 10.64 -4.40 -4.71
C GLU A 249 10.73 -2.87 -4.49
N ASN A 250 10.25 -2.38 -3.35
CA ASN A 250 10.17 -0.96 -2.98
C ASN A 250 11.36 -0.54 -2.10
N THR A 251 12.58 -0.80 -2.57
CA THR A 251 13.80 -0.63 -1.76
C THR A 251 14.03 0.82 -1.33
N GLU A 252 13.76 1.80 -2.20
CA GLU A 252 13.89 3.24 -1.88
C GLU A 252 13.04 3.62 -0.66
N ALA A 253 11.81 3.10 -0.56
CA ALA A 253 10.89 3.43 0.52
C ALA A 253 11.35 2.85 1.88
N TRP A 254 11.99 1.68 1.87
CA TRP A 254 12.48 1.03 3.08
C TRP A 254 13.81 1.62 3.55
N GLU A 255 14.69 2.01 2.62
CA GLU A 255 15.92 2.72 2.94
C GLU A 255 15.63 4.05 3.63
N GLU A 256 14.80 4.90 3.01
CA GLU A 256 14.37 6.20 3.58
C GLU A 256 13.71 6.01 4.95
N TYR A 257 12.86 4.99 5.12
CA TYR A 257 12.25 4.67 6.41
C TYR A 257 13.27 4.33 7.51
N PHE A 258 14.32 3.56 7.21
CA PHE A 258 15.34 3.23 8.21
C PHE A 258 16.23 4.43 8.55
N GLU A 259 16.56 5.28 7.57
CA GLU A 259 17.25 6.56 7.78
C GLU A 259 16.45 7.46 8.72
N ASP A 260 15.18 7.71 8.39
CA ASP A 260 14.27 8.51 9.19
C ASP A 260 14.09 7.93 10.60
N SER A 261 13.98 6.59 10.72
CA SER A 261 13.85 5.92 12.03
C SER A 261 15.05 6.16 12.94
N VAL A 262 16.27 6.23 12.38
CA VAL A 262 17.47 6.56 13.17
C VAL A 262 17.46 8.02 13.58
N ASP A 263 17.17 8.93 12.65
CA ASP A 263 17.14 10.37 12.93
C ASP A 263 16.07 10.76 13.96
N GLU A 264 14.88 10.15 13.86
CA GLU A 264 13.77 10.38 14.78
C GLU A 264 13.93 9.68 16.14
N SER A 265 14.80 8.65 16.24
CA SER A 265 15.03 7.91 17.49
C SER A 265 15.54 8.81 18.63
N GLY A 266 16.15 9.95 18.30
CA GLY A 266 16.79 10.86 19.25
C GLY A 266 18.06 10.29 19.88
N ILE A 267 18.61 9.21 19.32
CA ILE A 267 19.84 8.55 19.77
C ILE A 267 21.00 9.00 18.88
N PRO A 268 22.15 9.39 19.43
CA PRO A 268 23.35 9.63 18.61
C PRO A 268 23.90 8.28 18.14
N LEU A 269 23.39 7.79 17.02
CA LEU A 269 23.89 6.64 16.29
C LEU A 269 24.68 7.14 15.09
N GLN A 270 25.88 6.58 14.88
CA GLN A 270 26.72 6.91 13.74
C GLN A 270 26.69 5.78 12.71
N GLU A 271 26.35 6.12 11.46
CA GLU A 271 26.44 5.17 10.34
C GLU A 271 27.88 4.67 10.14
N GLY A 272 28.03 3.37 9.89
CA GLY A 272 29.30 2.67 9.75
C GLY A 272 29.95 2.24 11.06
N THR A 273 29.50 2.79 12.20
CA THR A 273 29.98 2.41 13.55
C THR A 273 28.88 1.73 14.35
N ASP A 274 27.76 2.42 14.56
CA ASP A 274 26.65 1.94 15.39
C ASP A 274 25.57 1.22 14.57
N TYR A 275 25.40 1.60 13.30
CA TYR A 275 24.46 0.97 12.40
C TYR A 275 24.94 1.06 10.94
N ASN A 276 24.35 0.26 10.07
CA ASN A 276 24.60 0.30 8.63
C ASN A 276 23.31 -0.01 7.87
N ILE A 277 23.02 0.75 6.81
CA ILE A 277 21.91 0.47 5.89
C ILE A 277 22.52 0.08 4.55
N THR A 278 22.10 -1.06 4.02
CA THR A 278 22.53 -1.50 2.69
C THR A 278 21.32 -1.93 1.89
N ASN A 279 21.26 -1.52 0.63
CA ASN A 279 20.26 -1.94 -0.32
C ASN A 279 20.88 -2.81 -1.43
N ASP A 280 20.07 -3.71 -1.97
CA ASP A 280 20.32 -4.41 -3.23
C ASP A 280 18.99 -4.37 -4.01
N THR A 281 18.90 -5.07 -5.13
CA THR A 281 17.78 -5.05 -6.07
C THR A 281 16.44 -5.39 -5.42
N TYR A 282 16.42 -6.33 -4.46
CA TYR A 282 15.19 -6.81 -3.81
C TYR A 282 15.29 -6.90 -2.28
N THR A 283 16.29 -6.26 -1.69
CA THR A 283 16.55 -6.36 -0.25
C THR A 283 17.04 -5.05 0.31
N VAL A 284 16.56 -4.71 1.50
CA VAL A 284 17.12 -3.64 2.34
C VAL A 284 17.50 -4.25 3.67
N LYS A 285 18.76 -4.09 4.08
CA LYS A 285 19.29 -4.59 5.34
C LYS A 285 19.66 -3.42 6.25
N PHE A 286 19.03 -3.38 7.41
CA PHE A 286 19.39 -2.53 8.54
C PHE A 286 20.15 -3.37 9.57
N SER A 287 21.42 -3.06 9.78
CA SER A 287 22.29 -3.69 10.77
C SER A 287 22.49 -2.74 11.94
N LEU A 288 22.14 -3.15 13.16
CA LEU A 288 22.30 -2.38 14.38
C LEU A 288 23.31 -3.06 15.31
N SER A 289 24.41 -2.39 15.62
CA SER A 289 25.50 -2.87 16.46
C SER A 289 26.19 -1.71 17.20
N PRO A 290 25.50 -1.04 18.13
CA PRO A 290 25.99 0.20 18.73
C PRO A 290 27.17 -0.05 19.66
N GLU A 291 28.21 0.78 19.55
CA GLU A 291 29.38 0.68 20.42
C GLU A 291 29.03 1.15 21.84
N ASN A 292 29.31 0.32 22.84
CA ASN A 292 29.09 0.63 24.26
C ASN A 292 27.63 0.96 24.64
N LYS A 293 26.65 0.56 23.82
CA LYS A 293 25.22 0.63 24.16
C LYS A 293 24.63 -0.78 24.20
N SER A 294 23.72 -1.05 25.14
CA SER A 294 23.00 -2.33 25.17
C SER A 294 21.75 -2.27 24.27
N ILE A 295 21.45 -3.34 23.54
CA ILE A 295 20.22 -3.43 22.75
C ILE A 295 19.13 -4.15 23.57
N ASN A 296 17.98 -3.50 23.78
CA ASN A 296 16.75 -4.18 24.17
C ASN A 296 15.96 -4.49 22.90
N PHE A 297 15.98 -5.77 22.52
CA PHE A 297 15.31 -6.23 21.30
C PHE A 297 14.08 -7.08 21.63
N LYS A 298 12.97 -6.79 20.92
CA LYS A 298 11.75 -7.60 20.98
C LYS A 298 11.21 -7.81 19.58
N ALA A 299 10.90 -9.06 19.23
CA ALA A 299 10.32 -9.43 17.96
C ALA A 299 9.09 -10.31 18.16
N TYR A 300 8.01 -9.95 17.47
CA TYR A 300 6.75 -10.67 17.48
C TYR A 300 6.28 -10.89 16.04
N SER A 301 5.56 -11.99 15.81
CA SER A 301 4.89 -12.27 14.55
C SER A 301 3.41 -12.53 14.76
N THR A 302 2.56 -11.85 13.99
CA THR A 302 1.13 -12.14 13.92
C THR A 302 0.81 -12.84 12.60
N LEU A 303 0.14 -13.99 12.69
CA LEU A 303 -0.43 -14.68 11.54
C LEU A 303 -1.87 -14.21 11.33
N ILE A 304 -2.15 -13.62 10.15
CA ILE A 304 -3.48 -13.20 9.73
C ILE A 304 -3.82 -13.98 8.47
N LYS A 305 -4.93 -14.71 8.50
CA LYS A 305 -5.46 -15.37 7.31
C LYS A 305 -6.14 -14.34 6.41
N ILE A 306 -5.79 -14.34 5.13
CA ILE A 306 -6.38 -13.48 4.10
C ILE A 306 -7.20 -14.31 3.11
N GLU A 307 -8.46 -13.94 2.95
CA GLU A 307 -9.42 -14.57 2.05
C GLU A 307 -10.18 -13.51 1.25
N THR A 308 -10.65 -13.89 0.08
CA THR A 308 -11.49 -13.05 -0.78
C THR A 308 -12.69 -13.87 -1.16
N GLU A 309 -13.89 -13.30 -1.04
CA GLU A 309 -15.13 -13.99 -1.36
C GLU A 309 -15.14 -14.40 -2.84
N ILE A 310 -15.15 -15.70 -3.10
CA ILE A 310 -15.67 -16.31 -4.33
C ILE A 310 -16.65 -17.39 -3.90
#